data_AF-A0A1J4WST0-F1
#
_entry.id   AF-A0A1J4WST0-F1
#
_cell.length_a   1.000
_cell.length_b   1.000
_cell.length_c   1.000
_cell.angle_alpha   90.00
_cell.angle_beta   90.00
_cell.angle_gamma   90.00
#
_symmetry.space_group_name_H-M   'P 1'
#
loop_
_entity.id
_entity.type
_entity.pdbx_description
1 polymer ?
#
loop_
_entity_poly.entity_id
_entity_poly.type
_entity_poly.pdbx_seq_one_letter_code
_entity_poly.pdbx_strand_id
1 'polypeptide(L)'
;MTKLRLDQVITNNPNIIPSPTSIPQVQALILAGKVLVNGKKVTQAGTLVNPDAKIEIKPDPRQGYVGRGAFKLLKAVTEFKLDFTDKIVVDVGASTGGFTQVALGQGARKVYALDVGTNQLAYKLRVDPRVVVMEQTNVKDVSELPEKVDYVLIDVSFISLRQVLPVVKNYLKTTASIIVLFKPQFEADKTTAEKFKGVIKDEQTRQEILTSFKVWCAQNNFTIFQETPSPIQGDKGNVEYLLLIKPQILSD
;
A
#
# COMPACT_ATOMS: atom_id res chain seq x y z
N MET A 1 -34.48 -3.50 -32.49
CA MET A 1 -33.35 -2.62 -32.13
C MET A 1 -32.04 -3.26 -32.55
N THR A 2 -31.11 -2.48 -33.11
CA THR A 2 -29.79 -2.96 -33.53
C THR A 2 -28.94 -3.24 -32.30
N LYS A 3 -28.37 -4.44 -32.19
CA LYS A 3 -27.45 -4.79 -31.09
C LYS A 3 -26.13 -4.04 -31.28
N LEU A 4 -25.54 -3.58 -30.18
CA LEU A 4 -24.29 -2.80 -30.17
C LEU A 4 -23.18 -3.60 -29.48
N ARG A 5 -21.91 -3.29 -29.81
CA ARG A 5 -20.78 -3.93 -29.12
C ARG A 5 -20.68 -3.43 -27.68
N LEU A 6 -20.47 -4.37 -26.74
CA LEU A 6 -20.39 -4.08 -25.31
C LEU A 6 -19.33 -3.04 -24.96
N ASP A 7 -18.13 -3.13 -25.55
CA ASP A 7 -17.05 -2.16 -25.33
C ASP A 7 -17.44 -0.73 -25.73
N GLN A 8 -18.12 -0.56 -26.87
CA GLN A 8 -18.62 0.74 -27.34
C GLN A 8 -19.76 1.28 -26.47
N VAL A 9 -20.70 0.41 -26.07
CA VAL A 9 -21.83 0.80 -25.20
C VAL A 9 -21.31 1.35 -23.87
N ILE A 10 -20.32 0.67 -23.26
CA ILE A 10 -19.73 1.11 -22.00
C ILE A 10 -18.94 2.41 -22.17
N THR A 11 -18.10 2.50 -23.21
CA THR A 11 -17.26 3.68 -23.48
C THR A 11 -18.09 4.95 -23.67
N ASN A 12 -19.25 4.84 -24.33
CA ASN A 12 -20.08 5.98 -24.71
C ASN A 12 -21.19 6.30 -23.70
N ASN A 13 -21.29 5.59 -22.58
CA ASN A 13 -22.37 5.77 -21.61
C ASN A 13 -21.82 6.31 -20.27
N PRO A 14 -22.00 7.61 -19.99
CA PRO A 14 -21.48 8.25 -18.77
C PRO A 14 -22.13 7.73 -17.48
N ASN A 15 -23.30 7.09 -17.58
CA ASN A 15 -23.98 6.48 -16.44
C ASN A 15 -23.34 5.13 -16.04
N ILE A 16 -22.56 4.51 -16.94
CA ILE A 16 -21.86 3.24 -16.67
C ILE A 16 -20.43 3.51 -16.20
N ILE A 17 -19.73 4.49 -16.79
CA ILE A 17 -18.41 4.93 -16.34
C ILE A 17 -18.38 6.47 -16.24
N PRO A 18 -18.12 7.04 -15.05
CA PRO A 18 -18.21 8.48 -14.80
C PRO A 18 -17.03 9.30 -15.35
N SER A 19 -15.94 8.64 -15.78
CA SER A 19 -14.73 9.30 -16.30
C SER A 19 -14.44 8.86 -17.74
N PRO A 20 -13.88 9.74 -18.60
CA PRO A 20 -13.46 9.37 -19.95
C PRO A 20 -12.52 8.17 -19.89
N THR A 21 -12.95 7.05 -20.46
CA THR A 21 -12.22 5.78 -20.41
C THR A 21 -12.08 5.28 -21.84
N SER A 22 -10.86 4.95 -22.24
CA SER A 22 -10.60 4.52 -23.63
C SER A 22 -11.15 3.12 -23.89
N ILE A 23 -11.44 2.79 -25.15
CA ILE A 23 -11.87 1.45 -25.56
C ILE A 23 -10.91 0.36 -25.02
N PRO A 24 -9.57 0.48 -25.12
CA PRO A 24 -8.65 -0.50 -24.53
C PRO A 24 -8.83 -0.71 -23.02
N GLN A 25 -9.09 0.35 -22.25
CA GLN A 25 -9.35 0.25 -20.80
C GLN A 25 -10.66 -0.49 -20.52
N VAL A 26 -11.71 -0.22 -21.28
CA VAL A 26 -12.99 -0.95 -21.18
C VAL A 26 -12.82 -2.43 -21.55
N GLN A 27 -12.08 -2.71 -22.62
CA GLN A 27 -11.78 -4.09 -23.04
C GLN A 27 -11.04 -4.86 -21.96
N ALA A 28 -10.07 -4.23 -21.28
CA ALA A 28 -9.37 -4.83 -20.16
C ALA A 28 -10.30 -5.17 -18.99
N LEU A 29 -11.28 -4.29 -18.68
CA LEU A 29 -12.30 -4.57 -17.64
C LEU A 29 -13.18 -5.76 -18.01
N ILE A 30 -13.60 -5.85 -19.27
CA ILE A 30 -14.39 -6.97 -19.79
C ILE A 30 -13.58 -8.26 -19.69
N LEU A 31 -12.35 -8.29 -20.23
CA LEU A 31 -11.47 -9.44 -20.19
C LEU A 31 -11.17 -9.91 -18.76
N ALA A 32 -11.00 -8.97 -17.83
CA ALA A 32 -10.82 -9.25 -16.39
C ALA A 32 -12.10 -9.76 -15.70
N GLY A 33 -13.23 -9.85 -16.42
CA GLY A 33 -14.48 -10.35 -15.90
C GLY A 33 -15.15 -9.41 -14.90
N LYS A 34 -14.88 -8.11 -15.01
CA LYS A 34 -15.44 -7.07 -14.14
C LYS A 34 -16.79 -6.55 -14.64
N VAL A 35 -17.21 -6.92 -15.85
CA VAL A 35 -18.47 -6.47 -16.44
C VAL A 35 -19.54 -7.55 -16.33
N LEU A 36 -20.70 -7.16 -15.82
CA LEU A 36 -21.94 -7.94 -15.80
C LEU A 36 -22.93 -7.34 -16.81
N VAL A 37 -23.55 -8.19 -17.62
CA VAL A 37 -24.66 -7.84 -18.50
C VAL A 37 -25.86 -8.67 -18.07
N ASN A 38 -26.94 -8.00 -17.65
CA ASN A 38 -28.13 -8.64 -17.08
C ASN A 38 -27.77 -9.66 -15.98
N GLY A 39 -26.86 -9.28 -15.08
CA GLY A 39 -26.39 -10.11 -13.96
C GLY A 39 -25.39 -11.21 -14.34
N LYS A 40 -25.04 -11.39 -15.62
CA LYS A 40 -24.09 -12.42 -16.08
C LYS A 40 -22.74 -11.83 -16.43
N LYS A 41 -21.66 -12.46 -15.97
CA LYS A 41 -20.28 -12.08 -16.31
C LYS A 41 -20.02 -12.26 -17.81
N VAL A 42 -19.51 -11.21 -18.44
CA VAL A 42 -19.08 -11.23 -19.85
C VAL A 42 -17.59 -10.96 -19.90
N THR A 43 -16.86 -11.77 -20.68
CA THR A 43 -15.40 -11.66 -20.86
C THR A 43 -14.96 -11.39 -22.30
N GLN A 44 -15.91 -11.17 -23.20
CA GLN A 44 -15.65 -10.86 -24.61
C GLN A 44 -16.08 -9.42 -24.93
N ALA A 45 -15.14 -8.58 -25.31
CA ALA A 45 -15.41 -7.16 -25.59
C ALA A 45 -16.37 -6.93 -26.76
N GLY A 46 -16.27 -7.78 -27.79
CA GLY A 46 -17.12 -7.71 -28.98
C GLY A 46 -18.51 -8.30 -28.81
N THR A 47 -18.92 -8.71 -27.60
CA THR A 47 -20.27 -9.25 -27.36
C THR A 47 -21.33 -8.22 -27.76
N LEU A 48 -22.27 -8.64 -28.61
CA LEU A 48 -23.39 -7.82 -29.03
C LEU A 48 -24.48 -7.80 -27.95
N VAL A 49 -24.78 -6.63 -27.42
CA VAL A 49 -25.78 -6.42 -26.36
C VAL A 49 -26.95 -5.57 -26.85
N ASN A 50 -28.11 -5.77 -26.23
CA ASN A 50 -29.27 -4.91 -26.45
C ASN A 50 -28.98 -3.52 -25.84
N PRO A 51 -29.32 -2.40 -26.50
CA PRO A 51 -29.23 -1.06 -25.91
C PRO A 51 -29.82 -0.94 -24.49
N ASP A 52 -30.89 -1.67 -24.20
CA ASP A 52 -31.57 -1.65 -22.90
C ASP A 52 -30.99 -2.64 -21.88
N ALA A 53 -29.91 -3.35 -22.22
CA ALA A 53 -29.30 -4.30 -21.30
C ALA A 53 -28.77 -3.58 -20.05
N LYS A 54 -29.07 -4.14 -18.88
CA LYS A 54 -28.52 -3.63 -17.61
C LYS A 54 -27.04 -4.02 -17.55
N ILE A 55 -26.16 -3.03 -17.66
CA ILE A 55 -24.72 -3.21 -17.61
C ILE A 55 -24.21 -2.69 -16.28
N GLU A 56 -23.51 -3.54 -15.55
CA GLU A 56 -22.91 -3.21 -14.26
C GLU A 56 -21.42 -3.53 -14.31
N ILE A 57 -20.58 -2.58 -13.92
CA ILE A 57 -19.15 -2.81 -13.74
C ILE A 57 -18.93 -3.03 -12.25
N LYS A 58 -18.43 -4.22 -11.89
CA LYS A 58 -18.02 -4.49 -10.52
C LYS A 58 -17.02 -3.41 -10.09
N PRO A 59 -17.30 -2.68 -9.01
CA PRO A 59 -16.37 -1.69 -8.48
C PRO A 59 -15.02 -2.35 -8.33
N ASP A 60 -14.00 -1.74 -8.93
CA ASP A 60 -12.66 -2.16 -8.62
C ASP A 60 -12.33 -1.52 -7.27
N PRO A 61 -12.05 -2.28 -6.20
CA PRO A 61 -11.57 -1.66 -4.95
C PRO A 61 -10.30 -0.82 -5.19
N ARG A 62 -9.60 -1.04 -6.31
CA ARG A 62 -8.47 -0.22 -6.80
C ARG A 62 -8.85 1.16 -7.33
N GLN A 63 -10.10 1.38 -7.73
CA GLN A 63 -10.55 2.69 -8.19
C GLN A 63 -10.57 3.68 -7.02
N GLY A 64 -9.87 4.80 -7.19
CA GLY A 64 -9.78 5.88 -6.21
C GLY A 64 -8.45 5.98 -5.49
N TYR A 65 -7.63 4.92 -5.49
CA TYR A 65 -6.30 4.94 -4.85
C TYR A 65 -5.16 5.16 -5.86
N VAL A 66 -4.19 5.99 -5.48
CA VAL A 66 -3.05 6.35 -6.34
C VAL A 66 -2.03 5.21 -6.53
N GLY A 67 -2.11 4.18 -5.69
CA GLY A 67 -1.19 3.03 -5.76
C GLY A 67 -1.71 1.81 -5.01
N ARG A 68 -1.19 0.63 -5.38
CA ARG A 68 -1.57 -0.66 -4.77
C ARG A 68 -1.21 -0.75 -3.27
N GLY A 69 -0.24 0.04 -2.82
CA GLY A 69 0.13 0.12 -1.40
C GLY A 69 -1.08 0.44 -0.51
N ALA A 70 -2.03 1.25 -0.98
CA ALA A 70 -3.22 1.60 -0.21
C ALA A 70 -3.96 0.37 0.37
N PHE A 71 -4.08 -0.72 -0.39
CA PHE A 71 -4.75 -1.95 0.08
C PHE A 71 -4.06 -2.59 1.28
N LYS A 72 -2.72 -2.51 1.34
CA LYS A 72 -1.96 -3.06 2.45
C LYS A 72 -2.26 -2.26 3.72
N LEU A 73 -2.21 -0.93 3.65
CA LEU A 73 -2.49 -0.09 4.82
C LEU A 73 -3.97 -0.14 5.23
N LEU A 74 -4.92 -0.21 4.29
CA LEU A 74 -6.35 -0.38 4.61
C LEU A 74 -6.61 -1.65 5.45
N LYS A 75 -5.92 -2.75 5.12
CA LYS A 75 -5.99 -3.98 5.92
C LYS A 75 -5.45 -3.73 7.32
N ALA A 76 -4.28 -3.10 7.45
CA ALA A 76 -3.70 -2.77 8.75
C ALA A 76 -4.60 -1.83 9.58
N VAL A 77 -5.22 -0.81 8.98
CA VAL A 77 -6.18 0.07 9.66
C VAL A 77 -7.33 -0.74 10.27
N THR A 78 -7.86 -1.69 9.51
CA THR A 78 -9.00 -2.51 9.94
C THR A 78 -8.60 -3.52 11.03
N GLU A 79 -7.55 -4.29 10.79
CA GLU A 79 -7.16 -5.37 11.69
C GLU A 79 -6.46 -4.87 12.96
N PHE A 80 -5.67 -3.80 12.83
CA PHE A 80 -4.95 -3.21 13.96
C PHE A 80 -5.72 -2.09 14.64
N LYS A 81 -6.93 -1.77 14.16
CA LYS A 81 -7.81 -0.70 14.69
C LYS A 81 -7.07 0.63 14.81
N LEU A 82 -6.36 1.00 13.74
CA LEU A 82 -5.59 2.24 13.71
C LEU A 82 -6.53 3.44 13.57
N ASP A 83 -6.20 4.53 14.25
CA ASP A 83 -6.93 5.79 14.15
C ASP A 83 -5.94 6.93 13.84
N PHE A 84 -6.06 7.47 12.63
CA PHE A 84 -5.23 8.58 12.18
C PHE A 84 -5.87 9.95 12.44
N THR A 85 -7.06 10.02 13.05
CA THR A 85 -7.78 11.26 13.30
C THR A 85 -6.94 12.25 14.10
N ASP A 86 -6.69 13.41 13.50
CA ASP A 86 -5.89 14.50 14.09
C ASP A 86 -4.46 14.09 14.47
N LYS A 87 -3.90 13.08 13.77
CA LYS A 87 -2.55 12.57 14.00
C LYS A 87 -1.54 13.11 12.99
N ILE A 88 -0.29 13.17 13.42
CA ILE A 88 0.86 13.45 12.56
C ILE A 88 1.49 12.11 12.18
N VAL A 89 1.60 11.87 10.88
CA VAL A 89 2.08 10.62 10.30
C VAL A 89 3.33 10.89 9.50
N VAL A 90 4.24 9.92 9.46
CA VAL A 90 5.31 9.88 8.45
C VAL A 90 5.17 8.59 7.63
N ASP A 91 5.22 8.74 6.31
CA ASP A 91 5.15 7.67 5.32
C ASP A 91 6.54 7.50 4.69
N VAL A 92 7.25 6.45 5.10
CA VAL A 92 8.61 6.13 4.67
C VAL A 92 8.55 5.16 3.48
N GLY A 93 9.02 5.64 2.33
CA GLY A 93 8.83 4.96 1.05
C GLY A 93 7.49 5.31 0.42
N ALA A 94 7.09 6.58 0.49
CA ALA A 94 5.77 7.04 0.08
C ALA A 94 5.45 6.71 -1.39
N SER A 95 6.46 6.70 -2.26
CA SER A 95 6.35 6.41 -3.69
C SER A 95 5.20 7.18 -4.35
N THR A 96 4.26 6.48 -4.99
CA THR A 96 3.05 7.09 -5.58
C THR A 96 2.09 7.71 -4.56
N GLY A 97 2.21 7.36 -3.27
CA GLY A 97 1.46 7.94 -2.16
C GLY A 97 0.29 7.09 -1.64
N GLY A 98 0.30 5.78 -1.87
CA GLY A 98 -0.81 4.90 -1.47
C GLY A 98 -1.07 4.88 0.04
N PHE A 99 -0.01 4.85 0.85
CA PHE A 99 -0.11 4.90 2.32
C PHE A 99 -0.49 6.31 2.80
N THR A 100 0.18 7.34 2.29
CA THR A 100 -0.16 8.76 2.48
C THR A 100 -1.65 9.02 2.24
N GLN A 101 -2.21 8.57 1.11
CA GLN A 101 -3.62 8.77 0.78
C GLN A 101 -4.55 8.11 1.80
N VAL A 102 -4.25 6.90 2.23
CA VAL A 102 -5.05 6.19 3.24
C VAL A 102 -4.98 6.92 4.58
N ALA A 103 -3.81 7.36 5.03
CA ALA A 103 -3.67 8.13 6.27
C ALA A 103 -4.50 9.43 6.23
N LEU A 104 -4.42 10.20 5.14
CA LEU A 104 -5.22 11.43 4.96
C LEU A 104 -6.72 11.15 4.92
N GLY A 105 -7.14 10.08 4.22
CA GLY A 105 -8.53 9.66 4.13
C GLY A 105 -9.11 9.18 5.46
N GLN A 106 -8.24 8.75 6.39
CA GLN A 106 -8.57 8.35 7.76
C GLN A 106 -8.36 9.49 8.78
N GLY A 107 -8.24 10.74 8.32
CA GLY A 107 -8.26 11.91 9.20
C GLY A 107 -6.90 12.39 9.70
N ALA A 108 -5.78 11.92 9.13
CA ALA A 108 -4.46 12.47 9.45
C ALA A 108 -4.45 14.00 9.26
N ARG A 109 -4.00 14.70 10.30
CA ARG A 109 -3.79 16.16 10.28
C ARG A 109 -2.64 16.55 9.37
N LYS A 110 -1.57 15.73 9.38
CA LYS A 110 -0.34 15.98 8.62
C LYS A 110 0.34 14.67 8.24
N VAL A 111 0.91 14.61 7.04
CA VAL A 111 1.73 13.49 6.58
C VAL A 111 3.07 14.00 6.02
N TYR A 112 4.18 13.55 6.61
CA TYR A 112 5.50 13.69 6.02
C TYR A 112 5.72 12.52 5.05
N ALA A 113 5.78 12.78 3.75
CA ALA A 113 5.92 11.77 2.71
C ALA A 113 7.39 11.69 2.27
N LEU A 114 8.13 10.71 2.80
CA LEU A 114 9.57 10.51 2.53
C LEU A 114 9.76 9.50 1.42
N ASP A 115 10.59 9.85 0.44
CA ASP A 115 11.02 8.92 -0.60
C ASP A 115 12.42 9.25 -1.11
N VAL A 116 13.17 8.21 -1.50
CA VAL A 116 14.50 8.37 -2.12
C VAL A 116 14.40 8.75 -3.60
N GLY A 117 13.26 8.47 -4.23
CA GLY A 117 12.97 8.81 -5.61
C GLY A 117 12.65 10.28 -5.81
N THR A 118 12.30 10.62 -7.05
CA THR A 118 11.96 11.99 -7.48
C THR A 118 10.68 11.97 -8.29
N ASN A 119 9.79 12.94 -8.07
CA ASN A 119 8.53 13.11 -8.79
C ASN A 119 7.66 11.83 -8.82
N GLN A 120 7.66 11.05 -7.75
CA GLN A 120 6.84 9.83 -7.66
C GLN A 120 5.45 10.11 -7.10
N LEU A 121 5.36 11.01 -6.12
CA LEU A 121 4.13 11.27 -5.40
C LEU A 121 3.06 11.85 -6.33
N ALA A 122 1.88 11.24 -6.33
CA ALA A 122 0.76 11.67 -7.15
C ALA A 122 0.43 13.15 -6.93
N TYR A 123 0.18 13.88 -8.02
CA TYR A 123 0.03 15.34 -7.98
C TYR A 123 -1.02 15.83 -6.96
N LYS A 124 -2.18 15.16 -6.88
CA LYS A 124 -3.24 15.50 -5.92
C LYS A 124 -2.77 15.43 -4.46
N LEU A 125 -1.88 14.50 -4.12
CA LEU A 125 -1.31 14.39 -2.77
C LEU A 125 -0.20 15.41 -2.57
N ARG A 126 0.63 15.64 -3.60
CA ARG A 126 1.71 16.64 -3.56
C ARG A 126 1.20 18.05 -3.26
N VAL A 127 0.01 18.40 -3.74
CA VAL A 127 -0.59 19.73 -3.52
C VAL A 127 -1.55 19.78 -2.34
N ASP A 128 -1.77 18.66 -1.63
CA ASP A 128 -2.60 18.67 -0.42
C ASP A 128 -1.83 19.43 0.69
N PRO A 129 -2.43 20.47 1.31
CA PRO A 129 -1.74 21.31 2.30
C PRO A 129 -1.34 20.55 3.58
N ARG A 130 -1.87 19.34 3.79
CA ARG A 130 -1.51 18.47 4.92
C ARG A 130 -0.28 17.61 4.63
N VAL A 131 0.22 17.59 3.39
CA VAL A 131 1.35 16.76 2.98
C VAL A 131 2.62 17.59 2.90
N VAL A 132 3.66 17.14 3.58
CA VAL A 132 5.02 17.67 3.46
C VAL A 132 5.82 16.67 2.62
N VAL A 133 6.18 17.07 1.41
CA VAL A 133 6.91 16.20 0.47
C VAL A 133 8.41 16.26 0.76
N MET A 134 9.00 15.10 1.01
CA MET A 134 10.42 14.91 1.30
C MET A 134 11.01 13.88 0.33
N GLU A 135 11.08 14.24 -0.95
CA GLU A 135 11.71 13.42 -2.01
C GLU A 135 13.24 13.55 -1.98
N GLN A 136 13.93 12.66 -2.69
CA GLN A 136 15.40 12.54 -2.67
C GLN A 136 15.99 12.45 -1.24
N THR A 137 15.20 11.90 -0.32
CA THR A 137 15.54 11.85 1.11
C THR A 137 15.66 10.39 1.53
N ASN A 138 16.86 9.98 1.93
CA ASN A 138 17.06 8.67 2.53
C ASN A 138 16.65 8.73 4.00
N VAL A 139 15.76 7.83 4.43
CA VAL A 139 15.29 7.77 5.82
C VAL A 139 16.44 7.68 6.82
N LYS A 140 17.56 7.05 6.44
CA LYS A 140 18.75 6.92 7.31
C LYS A 140 19.42 8.26 7.62
N ASP A 141 19.21 9.27 6.78
CA ASP A 141 19.84 10.58 6.88
C ASP A 141 18.92 11.58 7.60
N VAL A 142 17.71 11.16 8.01
CA VAL A 142 16.73 12.00 8.71
C VAL A 142 16.88 11.80 10.21
N SER A 143 17.63 12.68 10.86
CA SER A 143 17.82 12.68 12.32
C SER A 143 16.58 13.15 13.08
N GLU A 144 15.82 14.09 12.53
CA GLU A 144 14.61 14.65 13.13
C GLU A 144 13.59 15.10 12.08
N LEU A 145 12.34 15.23 12.52
CA LEU A 145 11.27 15.86 11.75
C LEU A 145 10.87 17.16 12.47
N PRO A 146 10.26 18.13 11.76
CA PRO A 146 9.81 19.38 12.36
C PRO A 146 8.85 19.17 13.55
N GLU A 147 8.09 18.07 13.56
CA GLU A 147 7.23 17.68 14.66
C GLU A 147 7.37 16.18 14.94
N LYS A 148 7.26 15.80 16.22
CA LYS A 148 7.17 14.39 16.60
C LYS A 148 5.89 13.76 16.05
N VAL A 149 5.98 12.52 15.59
CA VAL A 149 4.88 11.81 14.92
C VAL A 149 4.16 10.84 15.84
N ASP A 150 2.86 10.64 15.59
CA ASP A 150 2.02 9.64 16.26
C ASP A 150 2.13 8.28 15.56
N TYR A 151 2.38 8.28 14.24
CA TYR A 151 2.50 7.07 13.44
C TYR A 151 3.67 7.14 12.46
N VAL A 152 4.38 6.02 12.32
CA VAL A 152 5.34 5.78 11.23
C VAL A 152 4.80 4.65 10.38
N LEU A 153 4.69 4.87 9.08
CA LEU A 153 4.32 3.86 8.09
C LEU A 153 5.56 3.55 7.25
N ILE A 154 5.91 2.28 7.05
CA ILE A 154 7.12 1.88 6.32
C ILE A 154 6.78 0.86 5.23
N ASP A 155 6.92 1.26 3.97
CA ASP A 155 6.88 0.38 2.79
C ASP A 155 8.11 0.63 1.91
N VAL A 156 9.26 0.15 2.38
CA VAL A 156 10.55 0.32 1.69
C VAL A 156 10.99 -0.96 0.97
N SER A 157 11.83 -0.80 -0.04
CA SER A 157 12.43 -1.91 -0.79
C SER A 157 13.95 -1.79 -0.79
N PHE A 158 14.65 -2.91 -0.96
CA PHE A 158 16.13 -2.96 -1.04
C PHE A 158 16.88 -2.50 0.23
N ILE A 159 16.18 -2.39 1.35
CA ILE A 159 16.75 -2.10 2.66
C ILE A 159 16.03 -2.94 3.72
N SER A 160 16.79 -3.42 4.70
CA SER A 160 16.22 -4.13 5.85
C SER A 160 15.64 -3.13 6.86
N LEU A 161 14.48 -3.46 7.42
CA LEU A 161 13.85 -2.78 8.54
C LEU A 161 14.78 -2.71 9.77
N ARG A 162 15.74 -3.63 9.90
CA ARG A 162 16.78 -3.57 10.95
C ARG A 162 17.65 -2.31 10.88
N GLN A 163 17.79 -1.72 9.69
CA GLN A 163 18.49 -0.46 9.48
C GLN A 163 17.58 0.76 9.62
N VAL A 164 16.29 0.62 9.31
CA VAL A 164 15.33 1.73 9.30
C VAL A 164 14.75 1.98 10.69
N LEU A 165 14.37 0.91 11.40
CA LEU A 165 13.69 1.00 12.69
C LEU A 165 14.46 1.81 13.75
N PRO A 166 15.80 1.65 13.91
CA PRO A 166 16.55 2.46 14.87
C PRO A 166 16.48 3.97 14.58
N VAL A 167 16.47 4.36 13.30
CA VAL A 167 16.48 5.78 12.89
C VAL A 167 15.12 6.42 13.13
N VAL A 168 14.01 5.72 12.80
CA VAL A 168 12.67 6.29 12.94
C VAL A 168 12.30 6.58 14.39
N LYS A 169 12.96 5.97 15.38
CA LYS A 169 12.75 6.25 16.81
C LYS A 169 12.96 7.73 17.14
N ASN A 170 13.86 8.41 16.42
CA ASN A 170 14.30 9.77 16.76
C ASN A 170 13.21 10.83 16.63
N TYR A 171 12.13 10.57 15.90
CA TYR A 171 11.02 11.52 15.72
C TYR A 171 9.68 10.99 16.23
N LEU A 172 9.66 9.91 17.01
CA LEU A 172 8.43 9.37 17.61
C LEU A 172 7.98 10.20 18.83
N LYS A 173 6.65 10.35 18.98
CA LYS A 173 6.05 10.60 20.30
C LYS A 173 6.16 9.33 21.15
N THR A 174 6.05 9.48 22.47
CA THR A 174 6.07 8.37 23.43
C THR A 174 5.03 7.30 23.12
N THR A 175 3.82 7.71 22.73
CA THR A 175 2.71 6.78 22.44
C THR A 175 2.67 6.32 20.98
N ALA A 176 3.70 6.60 20.19
CA ALA A 176 3.66 6.38 18.75
C ALA A 176 3.62 4.89 18.38
N SER A 177 3.03 4.62 17.21
CA SER A 177 2.95 3.28 16.64
C SER A 177 3.66 3.23 15.29
N ILE A 178 4.35 2.12 15.03
CA ILE A 178 5.06 1.89 13.77
C ILE A 178 4.34 0.75 13.04
N ILE A 179 3.89 1.01 11.82
CA ILE A 179 3.32 0.01 10.93
C ILE A 179 4.35 -0.25 9.85
N VAL A 180 4.85 -1.47 9.78
CA VAL A 180 5.84 -1.85 8.78
C VAL A 180 5.29 -2.92 7.86
N LEU A 181 5.68 -2.83 6.60
CA LEU A 181 5.54 -3.92 5.65
C LEU A 181 6.82 -4.74 5.64
N PHE A 182 6.79 -5.88 6.31
CA PHE A 182 7.86 -6.86 6.35
C PHE A 182 7.91 -7.64 5.03
N LYS A 183 9.06 -7.56 4.36
CA LYS A 183 9.32 -8.17 3.06
C LYS A 183 10.44 -9.20 3.22
N PRO A 184 10.13 -10.51 3.34
CA PRO A 184 11.15 -11.54 3.61
C PRO A 184 12.35 -11.47 2.66
N GLN A 185 12.13 -11.13 1.38
CA GLN A 185 13.18 -11.02 0.38
C GLN A 185 14.22 -9.90 0.62
N PHE A 186 13.92 -8.90 1.46
CA PHE A 186 14.86 -7.85 1.86
C PHE A 186 15.40 -8.04 3.29
N GLU A 187 14.92 -9.07 3.99
CA GLU A 187 15.28 -9.40 5.37
C GLU A 187 16.08 -10.70 5.47
N ALA A 188 16.09 -11.48 4.38
CA ALA A 188 16.88 -12.67 4.23
C ALA A 188 18.38 -12.32 4.19
N ASP A 189 19.21 -13.25 4.67
CA ASP A 189 20.64 -13.16 4.45
C ASP A 189 21.00 -13.29 2.96
N LYS A 190 22.25 -12.95 2.63
CA LYS A 190 22.74 -12.96 1.25
C LYS A 190 22.59 -14.34 0.59
N THR A 191 22.94 -15.40 1.32
CA THR A 191 22.87 -16.79 0.84
C THR A 191 21.45 -17.19 0.47
N THR A 192 20.47 -16.87 1.31
CA THR A 192 19.05 -17.15 1.10
C THR A 192 18.50 -16.30 -0.05
N ALA A 193 18.83 -15.00 -0.09
CA ALA A 193 18.41 -14.12 -1.17
C ALA A 193 18.90 -14.60 -2.55
N GLU A 194 20.15 -15.05 -2.64
CA GLU A 194 20.75 -15.62 -3.87
C GLU A 194 20.08 -16.93 -4.28
N LYS A 195 19.86 -17.84 -3.32
CA LYS A 195 19.18 -19.14 -3.55
C LYS A 195 17.81 -18.95 -4.19
N PHE A 196 17.03 -17.98 -3.72
CA PHE A 196 15.65 -17.75 -4.15
C PHE A 196 15.51 -16.74 -5.29
N LYS A 197 16.63 -16.17 -5.80
CA LYS A 197 16.64 -15.18 -6.89
C LYS A 197 15.65 -14.03 -6.66
N GLY A 198 15.49 -13.62 -5.40
CA GLY A 198 14.59 -12.54 -4.98
C GLY A 198 13.09 -12.88 -4.85
N VAL A 199 12.67 -14.16 -4.99
CA VAL A 199 11.28 -14.58 -4.71
C VAL A 199 11.25 -15.77 -3.75
N ILE A 200 10.85 -15.53 -2.51
CA ILE A 200 10.82 -16.56 -1.46
C ILE A 200 9.43 -17.19 -1.40
N LYS A 201 9.23 -18.26 -2.19
CA LYS A 201 7.96 -19.01 -2.25
C LYS A 201 7.77 -20.01 -1.12
N ASP A 202 8.86 -20.46 -0.52
CA ASP A 202 8.82 -21.41 0.59
C ASP A 202 8.30 -20.77 1.88
N GLU A 203 7.25 -21.32 2.46
CA GLU A 203 6.63 -20.78 3.68
C GLU A 203 7.55 -20.94 4.89
N GLN A 204 8.22 -22.08 5.02
CA GLN A 204 9.13 -22.34 6.13
C GLN A 204 10.24 -21.28 6.18
N THR A 205 10.90 -21.03 5.06
CA THR A 205 11.94 -19.99 4.93
C THR A 205 11.39 -18.60 5.30
N ARG A 206 10.16 -18.24 4.86
CA ARG A 206 9.54 -16.96 5.23
C ARG A 206 9.34 -16.85 6.74
N GLN A 207 8.85 -17.91 7.38
CA GLN A 207 8.60 -17.93 8.82
C GLN A 207 9.89 -17.90 9.63
N GLU A 208 10.96 -18.55 9.17
CA GLU A 208 12.29 -18.47 9.79
C GLU A 208 12.83 -17.03 9.75
N ILE A 209 12.74 -16.36 8.60
CA ILE A 209 13.16 -14.97 8.43
C ILE A 209 12.34 -14.02 9.31
N LEU A 210 11.01 -14.20 9.35
CA LEU A 210 10.12 -13.42 10.22
C LEU A 210 10.42 -13.66 11.71
N THR A 211 10.66 -14.90 12.12
CA THR A 211 11.00 -15.26 13.50
C THR A 211 12.33 -14.63 13.91
N SER A 212 13.34 -14.69 13.06
CA SER A 212 14.62 -14.02 13.28
C SER A 212 14.45 -12.50 13.43
N PHE A 213 13.55 -11.88 12.66
CA PHE A 213 13.25 -10.47 12.80
C PHE A 213 12.52 -10.14 14.10
N LYS A 214 11.59 -10.98 14.55
CA LYS A 214 10.91 -10.83 15.85
C LYS A 214 11.91 -10.88 17.01
N VAL A 215 12.86 -11.83 16.98
CA VAL A 215 13.95 -11.93 17.97
C VAL A 215 14.79 -10.67 17.96
N TRP A 216 15.19 -10.20 16.77
CA TRP A 216 15.95 -8.96 16.64
C TRP A 216 15.18 -7.75 17.21
N CYS A 217 13.87 -7.64 16.96
CA CYS A 217 13.04 -6.56 17.51
C CYS A 217 13.08 -6.58 19.04
N ALA A 218 12.87 -7.74 19.66
CA ALA A 218 12.91 -7.88 21.12
C ALA A 218 14.27 -7.47 21.71
N GLN A 219 15.37 -7.82 21.05
CA GLN A 219 16.73 -7.43 21.45
C GLN A 219 17.04 -5.94 21.25
N ASN A 220 16.27 -5.23 20.41
CA ASN A 220 16.49 -3.83 20.05
C ASN A 220 15.38 -2.90 20.58
N ASN A 221 14.74 -3.29 21.68
CA ASN A 221 13.71 -2.52 22.37
C ASN A 221 12.52 -2.20 21.45
N PHE A 222 12.05 -3.19 20.70
CA PHE A 222 10.83 -3.15 19.92
C PHE A 222 9.94 -4.33 20.27
N THR A 223 8.65 -4.05 20.44
CA THR A 223 7.63 -5.08 20.67
C THR A 223 6.69 -5.11 19.48
N ILE A 224 6.51 -6.30 18.90
CA ILE A 224 5.52 -6.56 17.86
C ILE A 224 4.21 -6.90 18.57
N PHE A 225 3.20 -6.05 18.40
CA PHE A 225 1.89 -6.18 19.05
C PHE A 225 0.93 -7.03 18.23
N GLN A 226 0.95 -6.87 16.90
CA GLN A 226 0.06 -7.57 15.99
C GLN A 226 0.77 -7.82 14.66
N GLU A 227 0.34 -8.88 13.98
CA GLU A 227 0.83 -9.25 12.66
C GLU A 227 -0.29 -9.81 11.80
N THR A 228 -0.19 -9.61 10.49
CA THR A 228 -1.10 -10.21 9.51
C THR A 228 -0.41 -10.28 8.13
N PRO A 229 -0.71 -11.27 7.28
CA PRO A 229 -0.23 -11.24 5.90
C PRO A 229 -0.79 -10.02 5.15
N SER A 230 -0.01 -9.45 4.23
CA SER A 230 -0.50 -8.43 3.30
C SER A 230 -1.65 -8.99 2.43
N PRO A 231 -2.70 -8.22 2.13
CA PRO A 231 -3.81 -8.68 1.29
C PRO A 231 -3.42 -8.88 -0.18
N ILE A 232 -2.28 -8.33 -0.58
CA ILE A 232 -1.72 -8.45 -1.93
C ILE A 232 -0.25 -8.85 -1.83
N GLN A 233 0.21 -9.59 -2.82
CA GLN A 233 1.62 -9.94 -2.96
C GLN A 233 2.43 -8.73 -3.45
N GLY A 234 3.70 -8.69 -3.05
CA GLY A 234 4.69 -7.76 -3.57
C GLY A 234 5.04 -8.04 -5.03
N ASP A 235 5.93 -7.22 -5.58
CA ASP A 235 6.38 -7.40 -6.96
C ASP A 235 7.03 -8.77 -7.14
N LYS A 236 6.72 -9.42 -8.27
CA LYS A 236 7.10 -10.81 -8.60
C LYS A 236 6.44 -11.92 -7.74
N GLY A 237 5.44 -11.57 -6.92
CA GLY A 237 4.61 -12.54 -6.19
C GLY A 237 5.12 -12.91 -4.80
N ASN A 238 5.99 -12.09 -4.19
CA ASN A 238 6.44 -12.30 -2.81
C ASN A 238 5.29 -12.11 -1.83
N VAL A 239 5.19 -13.02 -0.85
CA VAL A 239 4.30 -12.85 0.30
C VAL A 239 4.95 -11.88 1.28
N GLU A 240 4.19 -10.87 1.70
CA GLU A 240 4.63 -9.80 2.60
C GLU A 240 3.74 -9.80 3.84
N TYR A 241 4.22 -9.25 4.96
CA TYR A 241 3.48 -9.22 6.24
C TYR A 241 3.40 -7.80 6.76
N LEU A 242 2.26 -7.42 7.32
CA LEU A 242 2.07 -6.16 8.05
C LEU A 242 2.32 -6.43 9.53
N LEU A 243 3.13 -5.60 10.16
CA LEU A 243 3.41 -5.69 11.59
C LEU A 243 3.09 -4.35 12.26
N LEU A 244 2.42 -4.41 13.40
CA LEU A 244 2.28 -3.29 14.33
C LEU A 244 3.37 -3.40 15.39
N ILE A 245 4.25 -2.41 15.44
CA ILE A 245 5.42 -2.36 16.32
C ILE A 245 5.31 -1.13 17.22
N LYS A 246 5.68 -1.27 18.49
CA LYS A 246 5.94 -0.13 19.37
C LYS A 246 7.37 -0.20 19.90
N PRO A 247 8.08 0.94 20.00
CA PRO A 247 9.32 0.99 20.78
C PRO A 247 8.99 0.69 22.24
N GLN A 248 9.83 -0.10 22.91
CA GLN A 248 9.82 -0.14 24.36
C GLN A 248 10.38 1.18 24.86
N ILE A 249 9.54 1.97 25.52
CA ILE A 249 10.00 3.13 26.28
C ILE A 249 10.63 2.54 27.52
N LEU A 250 11.96 2.60 27.60
CA LEU A 250 12.62 2.47 28.88
C LEU A 250 12.16 3.67 29.69
N SER A 251 11.36 3.43 30.72
CA SER A 251 11.17 4.41 31.79
C SER A 251 12.55 4.69 32.37
N ASP A 252 13.04 5.92 32.21
CA ASP A 252 14.20 6.43 32.95
C ASP A 252 13.99 6.30 34.45
#